data_AF-A0A948QMB5-F1
#
_entry.id   AF-A0A948QMB5-F1
#
_cell.length_a   1.000
_cell.length_b   1.000
_cell.length_c   1.000
_cell.angle_alpha   90.00
_cell.angle_beta   90.00
_cell.angle_gamma   90.00
#
_symmetry.space_group_name_H-M   'P 1'
#
loop_
_entity.id
_entity.type
_entity.pdbx_description
1 polymer ?
#
loop_
_entity_poly.entity_id
_entity_poly.type
_entity_poly.pdbx_seq_one_letter_code
_entity_poly.pdbx_strand_id
1 'polypeptide(L)' 'MDQWLSEIFKSYKNQPNVLIGVLQKIQDKIGYIPEDSIEQISKFLKISRSKIFGVASFYSQFKFT' A
#
# COMPACT_ATOMS: atom_id res chain seq x y z
N MET A 1 8.80 -2.93 -12.23
CA MET A 1 7.85 -3.55 -11.28
C MET A 1 8.68 -4.05 -10.13
N ASP A 2 8.59 -3.43 -8.97
CA ASP A 2 9.37 -3.86 -7.81
C ASP A 2 8.94 -5.27 -7.41
N GLN A 3 9.88 -6.20 -7.50
CA GLN A 3 9.62 -7.64 -7.42
C GLN A 3 8.97 -8.05 -6.08
N TRP A 4 9.26 -7.30 -5.02
CA TRP A 4 8.76 -7.53 -3.67
C TRP A 4 7.32 -7.03 -3.42
N LEU A 5 6.86 -5.99 -4.12
CA LEU A 5 5.48 -5.52 -4.01
C LEU A 5 4.50 -6.60 -4.52
N SER A 6 4.91 -7.31 -5.56
CA SER A 6 4.14 -8.45 -6.08
C SER A 6 4.03 -9.61 -5.07
N GLU A 7 5.04 -9.82 -4.22
CA GLU A 7 5.00 -10.85 -3.16
C GLU A 7 4.06 -10.44 -2.02
N ILE A 8 4.10 -9.16 -1.61
CA ILE A 8 3.15 -8.59 -0.65
C ILE A 8 1.72 -8.82 -1.16
N PHE A 9 1.47 -8.46 -2.42
CA PHE A 9 0.16 -8.61 -3.05
C PHE A 9 -0.36 -10.06 -3.10
N LYS A 10 0.52 -11.03 -3.38
CA LYS A 10 0.14 -12.46 -3.32
C LYS A 10 -0.33 -12.89 -1.94
N SER A 11 0.22 -12.31 -0.87
CA SER A 11 -0.14 -12.68 0.51
C SER A 11 -1.54 -12.22 0.94
N TYR A 12 -2.24 -11.37 0.18
CA TYR A 12 -3.51 -10.77 0.57
C TYR A 12 -4.72 -11.11 -0.32
N LYS A 13 -4.62 -12.12 -1.19
CA LYS A 13 -5.61 -12.40 -2.26
C LYS A 13 -7.07 -12.67 -1.81
N ASN A 14 -7.41 -12.64 -0.52
CA ASN A 14 -8.76 -12.96 -0.02
C ASN A 14 -9.16 -12.24 1.28
N GLN A 15 -8.52 -11.11 1.65
CA GLN A 15 -8.84 -10.43 2.90
C GLN A 15 -9.60 -9.10 2.69
N PRO A 16 -10.63 -8.78 3.48
CA PRO A 16 -11.43 -7.57 3.30
C PRO A 16 -10.68 -6.26 3.56
N ASN A 17 -9.51 -6.29 4.21
CA ASN A 17 -8.67 -5.13 4.53
C ASN A 17 -7.25 -5.20 3.94
N VAL A 18 -7.12 -5.60 2.67
CA VAL A 18 -5.81 -5.70 2.00
C VAL A 18 -5.01 -4.40 2.04
N LEU A 19 -5.67 -3.24 1.89
CA LEU A 19 -4.99 -1.96 1.74
C LEU A 19 -4.11 -1.60 2.93
N ILE A 20 -4.63 -1.70 4.16
CA ILE A 20 -3.88 -1.34 5.37
C ILE A 20 -2.67 -2.26 5.54
N GLY A 21 -2.85 -3.58 5.36
CA GLY A 21 -1.75 -4.55 5.48
C GLY A 21 -0.65 -4.33 4.44
N VAL A 22 -1.03 -3.97 3.21
CA VAL A 22 -0.08 -3.61 2.16
C VAL A 22 0.72 -2.35 2.53
N LEU A 23 0.04 -1.29 2.97
CA LEU A 23 0.68 -0.04 3.41
C LEU A 23 1.63 -0.29 4.57
N GLN A 24 1.23 -1.13 5.54
CA GLN A 24 2.06 -1.56 6.66
C GLN A 24 3.33 -2.25 6.17
N LYS A 25 3.23 -3.27 5.31
CA LYS A 25 4.40 -4.00 4.82
C LYS A 25 5.36 -3.14 3.99
N ILE A 26 4.85 -2.16 3.26
CA ILE A 26 5.67 -1.20 2.53
C ILE A 26 6.47 -0.35 3.52
N GLN A 27 5.77 0.25 4.49
CA GLN A 27 6.42 1.08 5.49
C GLN A 27 7.40 0.29 6.38
N ASP A 28 7.07 -0.95 6.75
CA ASP A 28 7.96 -1.81 7.53
C ASP A 28 9.25 -2.13 6.77
N LYS A 29 9.21 -2.14 5.43
CA LYS A 29 10.36 -2.47 4.58
C LYS A 29 11.28 -1.29 4.32
N ILE A 30 10.73 -0.09 4.11
CA ILE A 30 11.51 1.09 3.67
C ILE A 30 11.34 2.33 4.56
N GLY A 31 10.53 2.26 5.61
CA GLY A 31 10.33 3.33 6.60
C GLY A 31 9.23 4.34 6.29
N TYR A 32 8.74 4.38 5.04
CA TYR A 32 7.70 5.30 4.57
C TYR A 32 6.97 4.72 3.34
N ILE A 33 5.95 5.44 2.86
CA ILE A 33 5.12 5.04 1.72
C ILE A 33 5.38 6.00 0.54
N PRO A 34 6.19 5.59 -0.45
CA PRO A 34 6.47 6.40 -1.62
C PRO A 34 5.26 6.46 -2.57
N GLU A 35 5.17 7.53 -3.35
CA GLU A 35 4.08 7.72 -4.32
C GLU A 35 4.02 6.59 -5.37
N ASP A 36 5.17 6.09 -5.81
CA ASP A 36 5.28 4.95 -6.74
C ASP A 36 4.57 3.70 -6.18
N SER A 37 4.69 3.47 -4.87
CA SER A 37 3.98 2.36 -4.23
C SER A 37 2.47 2.58 -4.26
N ILE A 38 2.00 3.81 -4.04
CA ILE A 38 0.57 4.14 -4.11
C ILE A 38 0.01 3.88 -5.52
N GLU A 39 0.76 4.22 -6.57
CA GLU A 39 0.36 3.91 -7.94
C GLU A 39 0.28 2.40 -8.18
N GLN A 40 1.26 1.62 -7.69
CA GLN A 40 1.25 0.17 -7.83
C GLN A 40 0.08 -0.48 -7.07
N ILE A 41 -0.21 -0.03 -5.84
CA ILE A 41 -1.36 -0.48 -5.05
C ILE A 41 -2.67 -0.15 -5.76
N SER A 42 -2.76 1.05 -6.35
CA SER A 42 -3.94 1.49 -7.10
C SER A 42 -4.26 0.54 -8.25
N LYS A 43 -3.25 0.18 -9.04
CA LYS A 43 -3.40 -0.77 -10.16
C LYS A 43 -3.75 -2.18 -9.67
N PHE A 44 -3.12 -2.65 -8.58
CA PHE A 44 -3.32 -4.00 -8.07
C PHE A 44 -4.70 -4.19 -7.41
N LEU A 45 -5.08 -3.30 -6.50
CA LEU A 45 -6.34 -3.39 -5.76
C LEU A 45 -7.53 -2.79 -6.52
N LYS A 46 -7.29 -2.16 -7.67
CA LYS A 46 -8.29 -1.39 -8.43
C LYS A 46 -8.97 -0.31 -7.58
N ILE A 47 -8.20 0.33 -6.71
CA ILE A 47 -8.62 1.44 -5.84
C ILE A 47 -8.01 2.73 -6.40
N SER A 48 -8.73 3.85 -6.40
CA SER A 48 -8.17 5.12 -6.86
C SER A 48 -7.02 5.59 -5.96
N ARG A 49 -6.01 6.25 -6.53
CA ARG A 49 -4.91 6.86 -5.77
C ARG A 49 -5.43 7.77 -4.66
N SER A 50 -6.44 8.61 -4.95
CA SER A 50 -7.05 9.50 -3.96
C SER A 50 -7.64 8.76 -2.76
N LYS A 51 -8.27 7.59 -2.98
CA LYS A 51 -8.79 6.77 -1.89
C LYS A 51 -7.68 6.12 -1.08
N ILE A 52 -6.60 5.68 -1.72
CA ILE A 52 -5.41 5.16 -1.03
C ILE A 52 -4.76 6.25 -0.18
N PHE A 53 -4.54 7.43 -0.76
CA PHE A 53 -4.03 8.59 -0.05
C PHE A 53 -4.92 8.96 1.14
N GLY A 54 -6.24 9.04 0.94
CA GLY A 54 -7.18 9.36 2.02
C GLY A 54 -7.09 8.36 3.18
N VAL A 55 -6.99 7.07 2.89
CA VAL A 55 -6.79 6.03 3.92
C VAL A 55 -5.42 6.20 4.59
N ALA A 56 -4.35 6.33 3.82
CA ALA A 56 -3.00 6.45 4.36
C ALA A 56 -2.82 7.73 5.21
N SER A 57 -3.41 8.85 4.81
CA SER A 57 -3.40 10.11 5.58
C SER A 57 -4.31 10.09 6.80
N PHE A 58 -5.34 9.25 6.81
CA PHE A 58 -6.25 9.13 7.96
C PHE A 58 -5.59 8.43 9.15
N TYR A 59 -4.70 7.47 8.89
CA TYR A 59 -3.96 6.76 9.93
C TYR A 59 -2.61 7.43 10.21
N SER A 60 -2.45 8.00 11.41
CA SER A 60 -1.23 8.70 11.83
C SER A 60 0.04 7.84 11.87
N GLN A 61 -0.11 6.51 11.82
CA GLN A 61 1.02 5.59 11.75
C GLN A 61 1.76 5.63 10.41
N PHE A 62 1.09 6.06 9.33
CA PHE A 62 1.69 6.06 7.99
C PHE A 62 2.40 7.38 7.69
N LYS A 63 3.60 7.25 7.14
CA LYS A 63 4.49 8.34 6.75
C LYS A 63 4.72 8.29 5.25
N PHE A 64 4.79 9.47 4.64
CA PHE A 64 5.10 9.61 3.22
C PHE A 64 6.55 10.04 2.97
N THR A 65 7.32 10.28 4.05
CA THR A 65 8.72 10.73 4.07
C THR A 65 9.40 10.27 5.35
#